data_AF-A0A522BIY9-F1
#
_entry.id   AF-A0A522BIY9-F1
#
_cell.length_a   1.000
_cell.length_b   1.000
_cell.length_c   1.000
_cell.angle_alpha   90.00
_cell.angle_beta   90.00
_cell.angle_gamma   90.00
#
_symmetry.space_group_name_H-M   'P 1'
#
loop_
_entity.id
_entity.type
_entity.pdbx_description
1 polymer ?
#
loop_
_entity_poly.entity_id
_entity_poly.type
_entity_poly.pdbx_seq_one_letter_code
_entity_poly.pdbx_strand_id
1 'polypeptide(L)'
;MKYARTICLIVLILIGALVSSAIAEEGPTVNYELTPEKLLAARILITSSAKFPDYPKYSVIAELNFEEMRVFRELTKENVGRRLEVSFQGRVLMGAIVKAEIESGTMNVLRTNDKEEALALVRELLP
;
A
#
# COMPACT_ATOMS: atom_id res chain seq x y z
N MET A 1 -41.32 -10.56 31.45
CA MET A 1 -41.37 -11.86 30.75
C MET A 1 -41.97 -11.68 29.38
N LYS A 2 -41.48 -12.48 28.42
CA LYS A 2 -41.97 -12.75 27.06
C LYS A 2 -41.29 -12.01 25.90
N TYR A 3 -40.43 -12.82 25.28
CA TYR A 3 -39.79 -12.73 23.98
C TYR A 3 -40.75 -12.83 22.78
N ALA A 4 -40.20 -12.41 21.63
CA ALA A 4 -40.29 -13.03 20.30
C ALA A 4 -41.38 -12.59 19.31
N ARG A 5 -40.94 -12.08 18.14
CA ARG A 5 -40.93 -12.70 16.79
C ARG A 5 -40.72 -11.60 15.73
N THR A 6 -39.54 -11.44 15.15
CA THR A 6 -39.12 -12.07 13.87
C THR A 6 -40.14 -11.90 12.74
N ILE A 7 -39.95 -10.90 11.86
CA ILE A 7 -40.14 -11.08 10.42
C ILE A 7 -38.96 -10.44 9.69
N CYS A 8 -38.26 -11.32 9.00
CA CYS A 8 -37.24 -11.10 8.00
C CYS A 8 -37.86 -10.42 6.77
N LEU A 9 -37.30 -9.31 6.27
CA LEU A 9 -37.48 -8.93 4.87
C LEU A 9 -36.12 -8.69 4.24
N ILE A 10 -35.61 -9.78 3.69
CA ILE A 10 -34.61 -9.80 2.63
C ILE A 10 -35.20 -9.04 1.44
N VAL A 11 -34.58 -7.94 1.04
CA VAL A 11 -34.64 -7.47 -0.36
C VAL A 11 -33.20 -7.39 -0.84
N LEU A 12 -32.81 -8.50 -1.45
CA LEU A 12 -31.57 -8.69 -2.19
C LEU A 12 -31.89 -8.41 -3.68
N ILE A 13 -30.84 -8.03 -4.42
CA ILE A 13 -30.69 -7.99 -5.89
C ILE A 13 -30.90 -6.60 -6.50
N LEU A 14 -29.86 -5.80 -6.78
CA LEU A 14 -28.75 -5.89 -7.77
C LEU A 14 -29.04 -5.05 -9.03
N ILE A 15 -28.04 -4.23 -9.39
CA ILE A 15 -27.73 -3.65 -10.71
C ILE A 15 -28.40 -2.32 -11.05
N GLY A 16 -27.71 -1.25 -10.66
CA GLY A 16 -27.65 0.02 -11.38
C GLY A 16 -26.22 0.53 -11.22
N ALA A 17 -25.47 0.56 -12.31
CA ALA A 17 -24.04 0.84 -12.37
C ALA A 17 -23.59 1.96 -11.41
N LEU A 18 -22.61 1.63 -10.56
CA LEU A 18 -21.82 2.55 -9.76
C LEU A 18 -21.09 3.53 -10.70
N VAL A 19 -21.78 4.58 -11.12
CA VAL A 19 -21.12 5.87 -11.39
C VAL A 19 -21.15 6.62 -10.06
N SER A 20 -20.41 6.08 -9.09
CA SER A 20 -20.00 6.85 -7.94
C SER A 20 -18.50 7.01 -8.09
N SER A 21 -18.14 7.95 -8.97
CA SER A 21 -16.91 8.71 -8.85
C SER A 21 -16.96 9.44 -7.50
N ALA A 22 -16.82 8.68 -6.42
CA ALA A 22 -16.29 9.17 -5.18
C ALA A 22 -14.80 9.40 -5.44
N ILE A 23 -14.52 10.46 -6.20
CA ILE A 23 -13.34 11.27 -5.94
C ILE A 23 -13.60 11.74 -4.51
N ALA A 24 -13.16 10.94 -3.52
CA ALA A 24 -12.76 11.54 -2.27
C ALA A 24 -11.85 12.68 -2.69
N GLU A 25 -12.18 13.92 -2.32
CA GLU A 25 -11.22 15.00 -2.47
C GLU A 25 -9.99 14.61 -1.67
N GLU A 26 -9.04 13.96 -2.34
CA GLU A 26 -7.80 13.50 -1.76
C GLU A 26 -7.06 14.77 -1.38
N GLY A 27 -6.88 14.99 -0.07
CA GLY A 27 -5.97 16.03 0.40
C GLY A 27 -4.65 15.92 -0.37
N PRO A 28 -3.94 17.04 -0.60
CA PRO A 28 -2.91 17.13 -1.62
C PRO A 28 -1.91 15.98 -1.54
N THR A 29 -1.73 15.25 -2.66
CA THR A 29 -0.82 14.11 -2.75
C THR A 29 0.61 14.54 -2.46
N VAL A 30 1.30 13.74 -1.65
CA VAL A 30 2.71 13.87 -1.35
C VAL A 30 3.45 12.83 -2.16
N ASN A 31 4.38 13.26 -3.00
CA ASN A 31 5.17 12.35 -3.82
C ASN A 31 6.51 12.07 -3.15
N TYR A 32 6.91 10.81 -3.17
CA TYR A 32 8.16 10.33 -2.64
C TYR A 32 8.86 9.45 -3.67
N GLU A 33 9.88 10.02 -4.31
CA GLU A 33 10.67 9.31 -5.32
C GLU A 33 11.76 8.46 -4.65
N LEU A 34 11.71 7.16 -4.92
CA LEU A 34 12.79 6.22 -4.66
C LEU A 34 13.84 6.30 -5.78
N THR A 35 15.10 6.23 -5.37
CA THR A 35 16.23 6.05 -6.27
C THR A 35 17.14 4.97 -5.70
N PRO A 36 17.99 4.29 -6.51
CA PRO A 36 18.86 3.24 -6.00
C PRO A 36 19.77 3.71 -4.86
N GLU A 37 20.29 4.94 -4.90
CA GLU A 37 21.15 5.47 -3.82
C GLU A 37 20.44 5.64 -2.47
N LYS A 38 19.10 5.73 -2.47
CA LYS A 38 18.28 5.84 -1.25
C LYS A 38 18.08 4.50 -0.54
N LEU A 39 18.44 3.39 -1.18
CA LEU A 39 18.16 2.03 -0.70
C LEU A 39 19.41 1.36 -0.14
N LEU A 40 19.24 0.61 0.94
CA LEU A 40 20.22 -0.38 1.43
C LEU A 40 19.97 -1.75 0.82
N ALA A 41 18.69 -2.10 0.65
CA ALA A 41 18.28 -3.40 0.17
C ALA A 41 16.87 -3.35 -0.45
N ALA A 42 16.57 -4.32 -1.30
CA ALA A 42 15.23 -4.63 -1.77
C ALA A 42 15.08 -6.15 -1.76
N ARG A 43 14.00 -6.67 -1.18
CA ARG A 43 13.79 -8.11 -1.01
C ARG A 43 12.35 -8.51 -1.25
N ILE A 44 12.16 -9.72 -1.77
CA ILE A 44 10.84 -10.34 -1.88
C ILE A 44 10.51 -11.04 -0.57
N LEU A 45 9.38 -10.68 0.03
CA LEU A 45 8.73 -11.43 1.08
C LEU A 45 7.64 -12.30 0.46
N ILE A 46 7.72 -13.61 0.70
CA ILE A 46 6.67 -14.54 0.32
C ILE A 46 5.65 -14.60 1.45
N THR A 47 4.43 -14.15 1.17
CA THR A 47 3.32 -14.15 2.12
C THR A 47 2.35 -15.26 1.77
N SER A 48 2.28 -16.30 2.61
CA SER A 48 1.21 -17.29 2.56
C SER A 48 0.31 -17.13 3.79
N SER A 49 -0.93 -16.70 3.60
CA SER A 49 -1.90 -16.63 4.69
C SER A 49 -3.09 -17.55 4.40
N ALA A 50 -3.23 -18.62 5.20
CA ALA A 50 -4.42 -19.47 5.15
C ALA A 50 -5.71 -18.72 5.52
N LYS A 51 -5.58 -17.60 6.25
CA LYS A 51 -6.72 -16.75 6.66
C LYS A 51 -7.17 -15.77 5.58
N PHE A 52 -6.29 -15.45 4.63
CA PHE A 52 -6.56 -14.51 3.55
C PHE A 52 -6.10 -15.14 2.23
N PRO A 53 -6.91 -16.06 1.66
CA PRO A 53 -6.52 -16.83 0.48
C PRO A 53 -6.26 -15.96 -0.75
N ASP A 54 -6.90 -14.79 -0.82
CA ASP A 54 -6.74 -13.81 -1.90
C ASP A 54 -5.63 -12.78 -1.62
N TYR A 55 -4.92 -12.89 -0.49
CA TYR A 55 -3.81 -11.98 -0.21
C TYR A 55 -2.67 -12.24 -1.19
N PRO A 56 -2.08 -11.19 -1.79
CA PRO A 56 -0.98 -11.35 -2.74
C PRO A 56 0.15 -12.20 -2.16
N LYS A 57 0.66 -13.15 -2.96
CA LYS A 57 1.68 -14.11 -2.51
C LYS A 57 3.07 -13.49 -2.35
N TYR A 58 3.36 -12.42 -3.09
CA TYR A 58 4.65 -11.78 -3.11
C TYR A 58 4.52 -10.31 -2.71
N SER A 59 5.41 -9.86 -1.85
CA SER A 59 5.58 -8.45 -1.50
C SER A 59 7.02 -8.04 -1.73
N VAL A 60 7.25 -6.89 -2.37
CA VAL A 60 8.59 -6.30 -2.46
C VAL A 60 8.74 -5.30 -1.31
N ILE A 61 9.75 -5.54 -0.47
CA ILE A 61 10.12 -4.66 0.62
C ILE A 61 11.38 -3.91 0.21
N ALA A 62 11.30 -2.59 0.14
CA ALA A 62 12.45 -1.70 -0.01
C ALA A 62 12.92 -1.24 1.38
N GLU A 63 14.22 -1.30 1.61
CA GLU A 63 14.88 -0.86 2.84
C GLU A 63 15.67 0.41 2.54
N LEU A 64 15.30 1.51 3.20
CA LEU A 64 15.92 2.81 3.07
C LEU A 64 17.26 2.85 3.81
N ASN A 65 18.19 3.64 3.29
CA ASN A 65 19.42 3.98 4.01
C ASN A 65 19.13 4.87 5.24
N PHE A 66 20.11 5.00 6.13
CA PHE A 66 19.92 5.71 7.40
C PHE A 66 19.58 7.20 7.23
N GLU A 67 20.13 7.83 6.20
CA GLU A 67 19.83 9.23 5.89
C GLU A 67 18.38 9.37 5.42
N GLU A 68 18.00 8.54 4.46
CA GLU A 68 16.67 8.57 3.85
C GLU A 68 15.59 8.10 4.82
N MET A 69 15.90 7.18 5.73
CA MET A 69 15.00 6.78 6.82
C MET A 69 14.59 7.97 7.69
N ARG A 70 15.50 8.91 7.97
CA ARG A 70 15.17 10.13 8.73
C ARG A 70 14.28 11.07 7.91
N VAL A 71 14.59 11.25 6.63
CA VAL A 71 13.79 12.07 5.72
C VAL A 71 12.36 11.51 5.61
N PHE A 72 12.23 10.20 5.39
CA PHE A 72 10.96 9.52 5.25
C PHE A 72 10.12 9.57 6.54
N ARG A 73 10.78 9.48 7.70
CA ARG A 73 10.14 9.64 9.00
C ARG A 73 9.52 11.03 9.17
N GLU A 74 10.29 12.09 8.95
CA GLU A 74 9.75 13.45 9.07
C GLU A 74 8.66 13.70 8.01
N LEU A 75 8.84 13.20 6.78
CA LEU A 75 7.82 13.28 5.73
C LEU A 75 6.49 12.66 6.18
N THR A 76 6.50 11.45 6.73
CA THR A 76 5.26 10.77 7.16
C THR A 76 4.63 11.43 8.37
N LYS A 77 5.44 11.94 9.30
CA LYS A 77 4.99 12.69 10.48
C LYS A 77 4.27 14.00 10.10
N GLU A 78 4.80 14.75 9.13
CA GLU A 78 4.21 16.01 8.68
C GLU A 78 2.95 15.81 7.82
N ASN A 79 2.73 14.61 7.29
CA ASN A 79 1.71 14.35 6.27
C ASN A 79 0.67 13.30 6.68
N VAL A 80 0.47 13.08 7.99
CA VAL A 80 -0.61 12.23 8.51
C VAL A 80 -1.96 12.68 7.96
N GLY A 81 -2.73 11.73 7.43
CA GLY A 81 -4.03 11.96 6.79
C GLY A 81 -3.95 12.28 5.29
N ARG A 82 -2.76 12.51 4.73
CA ARG A 82 -2.57 12.75 3.29
C ARG A 82 -2.22 11.46 2.55
N ARG A 83 -2.45 11.46 1.24
CA ARG A 83 -2.02 10.40 0.33
C ARG A 83 -0.54 10.56 0.04
N LEU A 84 0.24 9.53 0.35
CA LEU A 84 1.64 9.38 -0.02
C LEU A 84 1.74 8.45 -1.21
N GLU A 85 2.31 8.93 -2.31
CA GLU A 85 2.64 8.14 -3.48
C GLU A 85 4.14 7.93 -3.53
N VAL A 86 4.53 6.65 -3.59
CA VAL A 86 5.92 6.25 -3.74
C VAL A 86 6.13 5.86 -5.20
N SER A 87 7.08 6.52 -5.84
CA SER A 87 7.41 6.31 -7.24
C SER A 87 8.86 5.89 -7.42
N PHE A 88 9.16 5.24 -8.54
CA PHE A 88 10.50 4.88 -8.96
C PHE A 88 10.61 5.03 -10.47
N GLN A 89 11.59 5.82 -10.93
CA GLN A 89 11.78 6.16 -12.35
C GLN A 89 10.50 6.74 -12.98
N GLY A 90 9.77 7.56 -12.22
CA GLY A 90 8.50 8.17 -12.65
C GLY A 90 7.30 7.21 -12.69
N ARG A 91 7.46 5.93 -12.32
CA ARG A 91 6.36 4.97 -12.16
C ARG A 91 5.91 4.94 -10.70
N VAL A 92 4.62 5.18 -10.44
CA VAL A 92 4.04 4.99 -9.11
C VAL A 92 4.01 3.49 -8.78
N LEU A 93 4.71 3.12 -7.70
CA LEU A 93 4.77 1.75 -7.19
C LEU A 93 3.66 1.49 -6.16
N MET A 94 3.45 2.45 -5.26
CA MET A 94 2.39 2.37 -4.24
C MET A 94 1.78 3.74 -3.95
N GLY A 95 0.51 3.74 -3.55
CA GLY A 95 -0.18 4.90 -2.99
C GLY A 95 -0.92 4.49 -1.71
N ALA A 96 -0.71 5.23 -0.62
CA ALA A 96 -1.37 4.95 0.65
C ALA A 96 -1.64 6.22 1.45
N ILE A 97 -2.73 6.21 2.23
CA ILE A 97 -2.96 7.26 3.23
C ILE A 97 -1.99 7.05 4.39
N VAL A 98 -1.23 8.09 4.74
CA VAL A 98 -0.34 8.08 5.89
C VAL A 98 -1.19 8.10 7.16
N LYS A 99 -1.17 7.01 7.92
CA LYS A 99 -1.97 6.89 9.15
C LYS A 99 -1.24 7.37 10.40
N ALA A 100 0.08 7.31 10.37
CA ALA A 100 0.98 7.70 11.46
C ALA A 100 2.39 7.89 10.90
N GLU A 101 3.28 8.47 11.71
CA GLU A 101 4.72 8.47 11.48
C GLU A 101 5.23 7.04 11.29
N ILE A 102 6.04 6.83 10.25
CA ILE A 102 6.68 5.54 9.98
C ILE A 102 8.11 5.61 10.52
N GLU A 103 8.33 4.94 11.64
CA GLU A 103 9.66 4.88 12.25
C GLU A 103 10.56 3.84 11.58
N SER A 104 10.01 2.86 10.86
CA SER A 104 10.75 1.77 10.23
C SER A 104 11.43 2.22 8.94
N GLY A 105 12.70 1.87 8.75
CA GLY A 105 13.41 2.07 7.48
C GLY A 105 13.00 1.10 6.37
N THR A 106 11.83 0.46 6.46
CA THR A 106 11.35 -0.47 5.42
C THR A 106 9.95 -0.09 4.96
N MET A 107 9.68 -0.31 3.68
CA MET A 107 8.39 -0.06 3.06
C MET A 107 8.01 -1.16 2.08
N ASN A 108 6.72 -1.47 2.00
CA ASN A 108 6.19 -2.42 1.02
C ASN A 108 5.75 -1.67 -0.23
N VAL A 109 6.52 -1.81 -1.32
CA VAL A 109 6.37 -1.03 -2.55
C VAL A 109 5.61 -1.76 -3.65
N LEU A 110 5.42 -3.07 -3.52
CA LEU A 110 4.64 -3.86 -4.47
C LEU A 110 4.04 -5.06 -3.76
N ARG A 111 2.78 -5.38 -4.07
CA ARG A 111 2.14 -6.65 -3.71
C ARG A 111 1.56 -7.27 -4.97
N THR A 112 1.98 -8.48 -5.28
CA THR A 112 1.57 -9.16 -6.51
C THR A 112 1.45 -10.68 -6.30
N ASN A 113 0.72 -11.33 -7.19
CA ASN A 113 0.70 -12.79 -7.30
C ASN A 113 1.69 -13.30 -8.36
N ASP A 114 2.29 -12.39 -9.14
CA ASP A 114 3.30 -12.71 -10.13
C ASP A 114 4.71 -12.62 -9.51
N LYS A 115 5.38 -13.75 -9.46
CA LYS A 115 6.76 -13.84 -8.94
C LYS A 115 7.75 -13.09 -9.83
N GLU A 116 7.58 -13.15 -11.15
CA GLU A 116 8.52 -12.55 -12.09
C GLU A 116 8.42 -11.02 -12.05
N GLU A 117 7.22 -10.48 -11.86
CA GLU A 117 7.02 -9.05 -11.62
C GLU A 117 7.75 -8.59 -10.35
N ALA A 118 7.62 -9.33 -9.24
CA ALA A 118 8.32 -9.01 -8.00
C ALA A 118 9.85 -9.07 -8.16
N LEU A 119 10.36 -10.07 -8.89
CA LEU A 119 11.78 -10.21 -9.19
C LEU A 119 12.31 -9.10 -10.09
N ALA A 120 11.55 -8.70 -11.11
CA ALA A 120 11.90 -7.61 -12.00
C ALA A 120 12.05 -6.30 -11.21
N LEU A 121 11.08 -5.97 -10.35
CA LEU A 121 11.15 -4.76 -9.54
C LEU A 121 12.36 -4.76 -8.59
N VAL A 122 12.69 -5.89 -7.96
CA VAL A 122 13.88 -5.96 -7.08
C VAL A 122 15.17 -5.68 -7.85
N ARG A 123 15.30 -6.20 -9.07
CA ARG A 123 16.45 -5.94 -9.95
C ARG A 123 16.52 -4.49 -10.41
N GLU A 124 15.37 -3.84 -10.61
CA GLU A 124 15.30 -2.42 -10.95
C GLU A 124 15.72 -1.52 -9.78
N LEU A 125 15.27 -1.84 -8.56
CA LEU A 125 15.55 -1.06 -7.35
C LEU A 125 17.02 -1.13 -6.92
N LEU A 126 17.70 -2.23 -7.22
CA LEU A 126 19.12 -2.48 -6.89
C LEU A 126 19.91 -2.93 -8.13
N PRO A 127 20.28 -2.01 -9.03
CA PRO A 127 21.12 -2.31 -10.18
C PRO A 127 22.56 -2.72 -9.80
#